data_AF-A0A9K3GLR6-F1
#
_entry.id   AF-A0A9K3GLR6-F1
#
_cell.length_a   1.000
_cell.length_b   1.000
_cell.length_c   1.000
_cell.angle_alpha   90.00
_cell.angle_beta   90.00
_cell.angle_gamma   90.00
#
_symmetry.space_group_name_H-M   'P 1'
#
loop_
_entity.id
_entity.type
_entity.pdbx_description
1 polymer ?
#
loop_
_entity_poly.entity_id
_entity_poly.type
_entity_poly.pdbx_seq_one_letter_code
_entity_poly.pdbx_strand_id
1 'polypeptide(L)'
;MEPPTPTVESPIFKRVFPALLDESLELGEVEVPATISDYFNVSSSEVDTPAFPVPVPPPPRTTETEAESPTTMSDSGVHQVSDLRSAAPTLERHLPSFLQKEPVEPSAEQEAEDRQFELDQLRNRNIAVRDAIWTRRVTKDILDKKQLWEWEQRERTQRVALSRQQHASDISRAKRQAEDKHQRLKVMDARRKQ
;
A
#
# COMPACT_ATOMS: atom_id res chain seq x y z
N MET A 1 -3.84 -46.11 -7.83
CA MET A 1 -3.74 -44.76 -7.24
C MET A 1 -2.52 -44.12 -7.88
N GLU A 2 -2.72 -43.50 -9.04
CA GLU A 2 -1.63 -42.80 -9.71
C GLU A 2 -1.39 -41.44 -9.03
N PRO A 3 -0.13 -40.98 -8.90
CA PRO A 3 0.17 -39.72 -8.27
C PRO A 3 -0.34 -38.55 -9.12
N PRO A 4 -0.81 -37.43 -8.52
CA PRO A 4 -1.23 -36.27 -9.28
C PRO A 4 -0.06 -35.73 -10.10
N THR A 5 -0.31 -35.50 -11.38
CA THR A 5 0.65 -34.95 -12.35
C THR A 5 1.19 -33.60 -11.87
N PRO A 6 2.51 -33.36 -11.97
CA PRO A 6 3.09 -32.07 -11.65
C PRO A 6 2.53 -31.03 -12.62
N THR A 7 1.96 -29.96 -12.07
CA THR A 7 1.54 -28.76 -12.81
C THR A 7 2.74 -28.21 -13.57
N VAL A 8 2.57 -28.05 -14.89
CA VAL A 8 3.56 -27.43 -15.78
C VAL A 8 3.77 -25.99 -15.30
N GLU A 9 4.82 -25.74 -14.53
CA GLU A 9 5.31 -24.40 -14.27
C GLU A 9 5.66 -23.78 -15.63
N SER A 10 4.88 -22.76 -16.01
CA SER A 10 5.03 -22.08 -17.29
C SER A 10 6.50 -21.65 -17.47
N PRO A 11 7.18 -22.08 -18.56
CA PRO A 11 8.58 -21.72 -18.82
C PRO A 11 8.78 -20.21 -18.94
N ILE A 12 7.71 -19.44 -19.14
CA ILE A 12 7.68 -17.98 -19.14
C ILE A 12 7.98 -17.44 -17.73
N PHE A 13 7.41 -18.06 -16.69
CA PHE A 13 7.61 -17.62 -15.31
C PHE A 13 9.07 -17.78 -14.88
N LYS A 14 9.76 -18.84 -15.35
CA LYS A 14 11.19 -19.06 -15.08
C LYS A 14 12.12 -18.11 -15.82
N ARG A 15 11.68 -17.44 -16.88
CA ARG A 15 12.53 -16.53 -17.68
C ARG A 15 12.29 -15.06 -17.35
N VAL A 16 11.04 -14.68 -17.11
CA VAL A 16 10.66 -13.28 -16.87
C VAL A 16 10.99 -12.84 -15.44
N PHE A 17 10.80 -13.71 -14.45
CA PHE A 17 11.06 -13.34 -13.04
C PHE A 17 12.54 -13.06 -12.73
N PRO A 18 13.50 -13.88 -13.19
CA PRO A 18 14.91 -13.59 -12.95
C PRO A 18 15.38 -12.33 -13.69
N ALA A 19 14.87 -12.09 -14.90
CA ALA A 19 15.25 -10.93 -15.70
C ALA A 19 14.74 -9.60 -15.11
N LEU A 20 13.60 -9.61 -14.41
CA LEU A 20 13.09 -8.45 -13.66
C LEU A 20 13.82 -8.19 -12.34
N LEU A 21 14.45 -9.22 -11.75
CA LEU A 21 15.19 -9.12 -10.50
C LEU A 21 16.63 -8.64 -10.69
N ASP A 22 17.20 -8.79 -11.89
CA ASP A 22 18.60 -8.45 -12.19
C ASP A 22 18.82 -7.01 -12.68
N GLU A 23 17.81 -6.13 -12.67
CA GLU A 23 17.89 -4.70 -13.10
C GLU A 23 18.58 -4.46 -14.46
N SER A 24 18.79 -5.50 -15.28
CA SER A 24 19.52 -5.45 -16.55
C SER A 24 18.61 -5.23 -17.76
N LEU A 25 17.30 -5.11 -17.53
CA LEU A 25 16.32 -4.73 -18.53
C LEU A 25 16.07 -3.22 -18.44
N GLU A 26 16.77 -2.47 -19.30
CA GLU A 26 16.40 -1.08 -19.58
C GLU A 26 14.93 -1.05 -20.01
N LEU A 27 14.10 -0.41 -19.18
CA LEU A 27 12.68 -0.19 -19.41
C LEU A 27 12.49 0.72 -20.64
N GLY A 28 12.59 0.14 -21.83
CA GLY A 28 12.47 0.89 -23.09
C GLY A 28 12.40 0.04 -24.36
N GLU A 29 12.98 -1.16 -24.40
CA GLU A 29 13.13 -1.92 -25.66
C GLU A 29 12.59 -3.35 -25.60
N VAL A 30 11.46 -3.58 -24.93
CA VAL A 30 10.72 -4.84 -25.11
C VAL A 30 9.47 -4.53 -25.93
N GLU A 31 9.58 -4.66 -27.25
CA GLU A 31 8.41 -4.86 -28.09
C GLU A 31 7.69 -6.10 -27.57
N VAL A 32 6.55 -5.86 -26.91
CA VAL A 32 5.66 -6.91 -26.41
C VAL A 32 5.23 -7.74 -27.64
N PRO A 33 5.67 -9.01 -27.79
CA PRO A 33 5.27 -9.80 -28.94
C PRO A 33 3.75 -9.95 -28.90
N ALA A 34 3.11 -9.75 -30.06
CA ALA A 34 1.65 -9.72 -30.24
C ALA A 34 0.91 -10.94 -29.64
N THR A 35 1.62 -12.02 -29.35
CA THR A 35 1.14 -13.22 -28.67
C THR A 35 0.68 -13.01 -27.22
N ILE A 36 1.05 -11.90 -26.57
CA ILE A 36 0.56 -11.55 -25.21
C ILE A 36 -0.88 -11.00 -25.26
N SER A 37 -1.29 -10.39 -26.37
CA SER A 37 -2.66 -9.85 -26.53
C SER A 37 -3.71 -10.96 -26.61
N ASP A 38 -3.38 -12.09 -27.24
CA ASP A 38 -4.30 -13.21 -27.40
C ASP A 38 -4.53 -13.98 -26.08
N TYR A 39 -3.56 -13.97 -25.16
CA TYR A 39 -3.69 -14.65 -23.87
C TYR A 39 -4.63 -13.94 -22.88
N PHE A 40 -4.86 -12.64 -23.05
CA PHE A 40 -5.73 -11.86 -22.16
C PHE A 40 -7.14 -11.62 -22.71
N ASN A 41 -7.43 -11.99 -23.97
CA ASN A 41 -8.76 -11.91 -24.59
C ASN A 41 -9.52 -10.60 -24.27
N VAL A 42 -8.80 -9.47 -24.28
CA VAL A 42 -9.40 -8.15 -24.08
C VAL A 42 -9.74 -7.62 -25.47
N SER A 43 -11.00 -7.77 -25.87
CA SER A 43 -11.55 -7.04 -26.99
C SER A 43 -11.39 -5.54 -26.72
N SER A 44 -10.70 -4.84 -27.62
CA SER A 44 -10.40 -3.41 -27.57
C SER A 44 -11.61 -2.50 -27.86
N SER A 45 -12.84 -3.02 -27.72
CA SER A 45 -14.08 -2.29 -27.86
C SER A 45 -14.93 -2.54 -26.61
N GLU A 46 -15.44 -1.47 -25.99
CA GLU A 46 -16.27 -1.45 -24.78
C GLU A 46 -15.49 -1.34 -23.44
N VAL A 47 -14.74 -0.23 -23.29
CA VAL A 47 -14.59 0.36 -21.95
C VAL A 47 -15.54 1.56 -21.90
N ASP A 48 -16.80 1.28 -21.62
CA ASP A 48 -17.71 2.29 -21.09
C ASP A 48 -17.09 2.80 -19.79
N THR A 49 -16.72 4.07 -19.75
CA THR A 49 -16.16 4.71 -18.56
C THR A 49 -17.32 5.03 -17.62
N PRO A 50 -17.49 4.33 -16.48
CA PRO A 50 -18.49 4.76 -15.51
C PRO A 50 -18.03 6.10 -14.93
N ALA A 51 -18.80 7.15 -15.17
CA ALA A 51 -18.63 8.42 -14.50
C ALA A 51 -18.84 8.21 -12.99
N PHE A 52 -17.76 8.06 -12.24
CA PHE A 52 -17.81 8.06 -10.79
C PHE A 52 -18.20 9.47 -10.30
N PRO A 53 -19.29 9.64 -9.54
CA PRO A 53 -19.66 10.95 -9.02
C PRO A 53 -18.59 11.43 -8.03
N VAL A 54 -18.09 12.64 -8.25
CA VAL A 54 -17.14 13.33 -7.37
C VAL A 54 -17.81 13.51 -6.00
N PRO A 55 -17.25 13.00 -4.89
CA PRO A 55 -17.82 13.20 -3.57
C PRO A 55 -17.75 14.69 -3.18
N VAL A 56 -18.91 15.30 -2.97
CA VAL A 56 -19.03 16.67 -2.45
C VAL A 56 -18.55 16.67 -0.98
N PRO A 57 -17.57 17.51 -0.61
CA PRO A 57 -17.08 17.58 0.77
C PRO A 57 -18.17 18.08 1.72
N PRO A 58 -18.24 17.57 2.96
CA PRO A 58 -19.24 17.99 3.93
C PRO A 58 -19.03 19.45 4.34
N PRO A 59 -20.11 20.19 4.70
CA PRO A 59 -20.00 21.58 5.11
C PRO A 59 -19.15 21.70 6.39
N PRO A 60 -18.36 22.78 6.52
CA PRO A 60 -17.48 22.98 7.67
C PRO A 60 -18.30 23.05 8.95
N ARG A 61 -17.91 22.23 9.94
CA ARG A 61 -18.44 22.31 11.30
C ARG A 61 -18.04 23.66 11.89
N THR A 62 -19.04 24.47 12.24
CA THR A 62 -18.90 25.67 13.05
C THR A 62 -18.43 25.27 14.44
N THR A 63 -17.17 25.51 14.77
CA THR A 63 -16.71 25.53 16.16
C THR A 63 -17.20 26.81 16.81
N GLU A 64 -18.07 26.63 17.81
CA GLU A 64 -18.52 27.66 18.74
C GLU A 64 -17.30 28.32 19.39
N THR A 65 -17.26 29.65 19.32
CA THR A 65 -16.26 30.49 19.99
C THR A 65 -16.81 30.79 21.38
N GLU A 66 -16.35 30.07 22.40
CA GLU A 66 -16.61 30.45 23.79
C GLU A 66 -15.82 31.73 24.10
N ALA A 67 -16.59 32.77 24.43
CA ALA A 67 -16.11 34.03 24.94
C ALA A 67 -16.04 33.95 26.46
N GLU A 68 -14.83 33.99 27.02
CA GLU A 68 -14.54 34.41 28.40
C GLU A 68 -13.11 34.98 28.41
N SER A 69 -12.68 36.03 29.10
CA SER A 69 -13.22 37.28 29.66
C SER A 69 -11.95 38.13 29.99
N PRO A 70 -12.03 39.47 30.06
CA PRO A 70 -10.87 40.37 30.10
C PRO A 70 -10.32 40.59 31.52
N THR A 71 -9.01 40.81 31.68
CA THR A 71 -8.49 41.48 32.87
C THR A 71 -7.33 42.43 32.56
N THR A 72 -7.40 43.57 33.23
CA THR A 72 -6.70 44.84 33.08
C THR A 72 -5.47 44.99 34.00
N MET A 73 -4.59 45.92 33.62
CA MET A 73 -3.87 46.94 34.45
C MET A 73 -2.34 46.94 34.44
N SER A 74 -1.82 48.17 34.39
CA SER A 74 -0.45 48.73 34.57
C SER A 74 0.04 49.37 33.26
N ASP A 75 -0.27 50.62 32.95
CA ASP A 75 -0.01 51.92 33.61
C ASP A 75 1.47 52.34 33.67
N SER A 76 1.68 53.62 33.34
CA SER A 76 2.88 54.47 33.38
C SER A 76 3.87 54.40 32.20
N GLY A 77 3.90 55.48 31.42
CA GLY A 77 4.89 55.74 30.37
C GLY A 77 4.61 57.01 29.56
N VAL A 78 4.25 58.09 30.24
CA VAL A 78 4.04 59.43 29.69
C VAL A 78 5.29 59.89 28.92
N HIS A 79 5.16 60.17 27.62
CA HIS A 79 5.91 61.26 26.99
C HIS A 79 5.00 62.04 26.06
N GLN A 80 4.84 63.31 26.43
CA GLN A 80 3.99 64.29 25.77
C GLN A 80 4.56 64.70 24.42
N VAL A 81 3.59 64.85 23.52
CA VAL A 81 3.52 65.76 22.37
C VAL A 81 4.42 66.99 22.51
N SER A 82 5.31 67.21 21.56
CA SER A 82 5.81 68.56 21.21
C SER A 82 6.30 68.55 19.75
N ASP A 83 5.51 69.21 18.91
CA ASP A 83 5.95 70.07 17.80
C ASP A 83 6.83 69.50 16.68
N LEU A 84 6.19 68.92 15.65
CA LEU A 84 6.73 68.92 14.28
C LEU A 84 5.61 69.16 13.23
N ARG A 85 4.66 70.06 13.51
CA ARG A 85 3.64 70.52 12.54
C ARG A 85 3.90 71.91 11.95
N SER A 86 5.13 72.41 12.01
CA SER A 86 5.47 73.72 11.45
C SER A 86 6.84 73.73 10.77
N ALA A 87 6.98 72.96 9.69
CA ALA A 87 7.96 73.28 8.65
C ALA A 87 7.57 72.63 7.31
N ALA A 88 7.48 73.48 6.29
CA ALA A 88 7.48 73.20 4.85
C ALA A 88 6.13 72.87 4.14
N PRO A 89 5.35 73.91 3.80
CA PRO A 89 4.48 73.89 2.64
C PRO A 89 5.29 74.25 1.38
N THR A 90 6.20 73.37 0.91
CA THR A 90 6.93 73.56 -0.38
C THR A 90 7.63 72.25 -0.82
N LEU A 91 6.91 71.13 -0.88
CA LEU A 91 7.47 69.86 -1.39
C LEU A 91 6.60 69.21 -2.48
N GLU A 92 5.73 69.98 -3.15
CA GLU A 92 4.93 69.49 -4.28
C GLU A 92 5.62 69.65 -5.65
N ARG A 93 6.87 70.13 -5.72
CA ARG A 93 7.59 70.29 -7.00
C ARG A 93 8.74 69.31 -7.26
N HIS A 94 9.08 68.48 -6.27
CA HIS A 94 10.07 67.41 -6.46
C HIS A 94 9.64 66.18 -5.67
N LEU A 95 8.52 65.57 -6.07
CA LEU A 95 8.44 64.11 -5.99
C LEU A 95 9.49 63.59 -6.99
N PRO A 96 10.66 63.07 -6.55
CA PRO A 96 11.51 62.35 -7.48
C PRO A 96 10.66 61.24 -8.10
N SER A 97 10.78 61.07 -9.41
CA SER A 97 10.09 60.09 -10.28
C SER A 97 10.33 58.62 -9.91
N PHE A 98 10.67 58.33 -8.66
CA PHE A 98 10.98 57.01 -8.13
C PHE A 98 9.73 56.19 -7.75
N LEU A 99 8.55 56.83 -7.71
CA LEU A 99 7.25 56.15 -7.53
C LEU A 99 6.60 55.71 -8.87
N GLN A 100 7.30 55.85 -10.00
CA GLN A 100 6.86 55.39 -11.33
C GLN A 100 7.81 54.33 -11.90
N LYS A 101 8.24 53.36 -11.09
CA LYS A 101 8.53 52.05 -11.68
C LYS A 101 7.19 51.34 -11.75
N GLU A 102 6.58 51.37 -12.93
CA GLU A 102 5.53 50.42 -13.28
C GLU A 102 5.97 49.03 -12.78
N PRO A 103 5.10 48.26 -12.10
CA PRO A 103 5.46 46.90 -11.72
C PRO A 103 5.87 46.19 -13.00
N VAL A 104 7.15 45.80 -13.09
CA VAL A 104 7.66 45.00 -14.21
C VAL A 104 6.84 43.72 -14.16
N GLU A 105 5.84 43.62 -15.04
CA GLU A 105 5.08 42.40 -15.22
C GLU A 105 6.12 41.29 -15.45
N PRO A 106 6.05 40.18 -14.69
CA PRO A 106 6.97 39.07 -14.88
C PRO A 106 6.96 38.71 -16.37
N SER A 107 8.14 38.51 -16.97
CA SER A 107 8.21 38.26 -18.40
C SER A 107 7.31 37.08 -18.74
N ALA A 108 6.62 37.15 -19.89
CA ALA A 108 5.73 36.07 -20.33
C ALA A 108 6.45 34.70 -20.40
N GLU A 109 7.78 34.72 -20.55
CA GLU A 109 8.65 33.53 -20.47
C GLU A 109 8.75 32.98 -19.05
N GLN A 110 8.92 33.85 -18.04
CA GLN A 110 8.97 33.47 -16.64
C GLN A 110 7.65 32.84 -16.16
N GLU A 111 6.50 33.43 -16.53
CA GLU A 111 5.20 32.85 -16.19
C GLU A 111 4.94 31.49 -16.86
N ALA A 112 5.47 31.30 -18.08
CA ALA A 112 5.35 30.03 -18.78
C ALA A 112 6.19 28.93 -18.10
N GLU A 113 7.40 29.27 -17.66
CA GLU A 113 8.28 28.36 -16.91
C GLU A 113 7.68 27.98 -15.56
N ASP A 114 7.17 28.95 -14.80
CA ASP A 114 6.55 28.72 -13.51
C ASP A 114 5.33 27.78 -13.63
N ARG A 115 4.48 28.00 -14.65
CA ARG A 115 3.34 27.12 -14.94
C ARG A 115 3.78 25.70 -15.29
N GLN A 116 4.85 25.55 -16.07
CA GLN A 116 5.39 24.25 -16.44
C GLN A 116 5.92 23.50 -15.21
N PHE A 117 6.64 24.18 -14.33
CA PHE A 117 7.15 23.61 -13.08
C PHE A 117 6.03 23.17 -12.12
N GLU A 118 4.97 23.97 -11.98
CA GLU A 118 3.80 23.60 -11.18
C GLU A 118 3.10 22.35 -11.72
N LEU A 119 2.92 22.26 -13.05
CA LEU A 119 2.34 21.09 -13.70
C LEU A 119 3.19 19.84 -13.47
N ASP A 120 4.51 19.95 -13.57
CA ASP A 120 5.42 18.84 -13.34
C ASP A 120 5.44 18.41 -11.85
N GLN A 121 5.30 19.35 -10.90
CA GLN A 121 5.06 19.01 -9.49
C GLN A 121 3.75 18.24 -9.29
N LEU A 122 2.65 18.67 -9.92
CA LEU A 122 1.36 17.98 -9.81
C LEU A 122 1.41 16.58 -10.42
N ARG A 123 2.11 16.40 -11.55
CA ARG A 123 2.36 15.09 -12.16
C ARG A 123 3.15 14.18 -11.23
N ASN A 124 4.26 14.67 -10.66
CA ASN A 124 5.08 13.90 -9.72
C ASN A 124 4.31 13.48 -8.47
N ARG A 125 3.46 14.36 -7.94
CA ARG A 125 2.57 14.03 -6.81
C ARG A 125 1.56 12.93 -7.18
N ASN A 126 0.95 13.01 -8.36
CA ASN A 126 0.00 11.99 -8.82
C ASN A 126 0.67 10.63 -9.04
N ILE A 127 1.88 10.60 -9.59
CA ILE A 127 2.66 9.36 -9.73
C ILE A 127 2.95 8.76 -8.34
N ALA A 128 3.45 9.57 -7.40
CA ALA A 128 3.73 9.12 -6.04
C ALA A 128 2.51 8.54 -5.31
N VAL A 129 1.33 9.16 -5.49
CA VAL A 129 0.07 8.64 -4.92
C VAL A 129 -0.31 7.29 -5.53
N ARG A 130 -0.18 7.13 -6.85
CA ARG A 130 -0.46 5.87 -7.54
C ARG A 130 0.48 4.76 -7.07
N ASP A 131 1.77 5.05 -6.97
CA ASP A 131 2.77 4.10 -6.49
C ASP A 131 2.50 3.71 -5.04
N ALA A 132 2.11 4.65 -4.18
CA ALA A 132 1.74 4.36 -2.80
C ALA A 132 0.50 3.45 -2.71
N ILE A 133 -0.52 3.67 -3.54
CA ILE A 133 -1.71 2.81 -3.60
C ILE A 133 -1.34 1.40 -4.09
N TRP A 134 -0.52 1.32 -5.14
CA TRP A 134 -0.04 0.05 -5.69
C TRP A 134 0.76 -0.75 -4.66
N THR A 135 1.78 -0.14 -4.04
CA THR A 135 2.60 -0.78 -3.00
C THR A 135 1.76 -1.26 -1.84
N ARG A 136 0.75 -0.48 -1.41
CA ARG A 136 -0.18 -0.91 -0.35
C ARG A 136 -0.98 -2.15 -0.74
N ARG A 137 -1.49 -2.22 -1.98
CA ARG A 137 -2.22 -3.41 -2.48
C ARG A 137 -1.31 -4.64 -2.54
N VAL A 138 -0.13 -4.51 -3.15
CA VAL A 138 0.83 -5.61 -3.25
C VAL A 138 1.28 -6.10 -1.88
N THR A 139 1.56 -5.19 -0.95
CA THR A 139 1.94 -5.55 0.43
C THR A 139 0.82 -6.31 1.13
N LYS A 140 -0.43 -5.88 0.98
CA LYS A 140 -1.59 -6.59 1.53
C LYS A 140 -1.70 -8.00 0.95
N ASP A 141 -1.61 -8.15 -0.37
CA ASP A 141 -1.71 -9.45 -1.03
C ASP A 141 -0.59 -10.41 -0.59
N ILE A 142 0.63 -9.89 -0.38
CA ILE A 142 1.76 -10.67 0.16
C ILE A 142 1.46 -11.14 1.58
N LEU A 143 0.95 -10.25 2.43
CA LEU A 143 0.59 -10.59 3.81
C LEU A 143 -0.53 -11.63 3.86
N ASP A 144 -1.56 -11.47 3.04
CA ASP A 144 -2.70 -12.40 2.97
C ASP A 144 -2.23 -13.80 2.49
N LYS A 145 -1.37 -13.87 1.47
CA LYS A 145 -0.76 -15.13 1.01
C LYS A 145 0.12 -15.79 2.07
N LYS A 146 0.89 -15.00 2.82
CA LYS A 146 1.71 -15.52 3.91
C LYS A 146 0.86 -16.12 5.02
N GLN A 147 -0.23 -15.46 5.42
CA GLN A 147 -1.14 -15.98 6.43
C GLN A 147 -1.82 -17.27 5.98
N LEU A 148 -2.28 -17.33 4.73
CA LEU A 148 -2.85 -18.55 4.15
C LEU A 148 -1.84 -19.70 4.18
N TRP A 149 -0.60 -19.44 3.74
CA TRP A 149 0.47 -20.44 3.76
C TRP A 149 0.76 -20.95 5.17
N GLU A 150 0.87 -20.07 6.17
CA GLU A 150 1.09 -20.46 7.56
C GLU A 150 -0.07 -21.31 8.11
N TRP A 151 -1.30 -20.96 7.78
CA TRP A 151 -2.48 -21.73 8.16
C TRP A 151 -2.45 -23.13 7.54
N GLU A 152 -2.15 -23.24 6.24
CA GLU A 152 -2.02 -24.54 5.56
C GLU A 152 -0.90 -25.40 6.18
N GLN A 153 0.24 -24.81 6.52
CA GLN A 153 1.34 -25.54 7.17
C GLN A 153 0.92 -26.11 8.52
N ARG A 154 0.20 -25.32 9.33
CA ARG A 154 -0.33 -25.79 10.63
C ARG A 154 -1.32 -26.94 10.43
N GLU A 155 -2.23 -26.80 9.47
CA GLU A 155 -3.23 -27.84 9.18
C GLU A 155 -2.56 -29.14 8.70
N ARG A 156 -1.59 -29.05 7.78
CA ARG A 156 -0.81 -30.22 7.31
C ARG A 156 -0.10 -30.90 8.47
N THR A 157 0.53 -30.12 9.35
CA THR A 157 1.24 -30.66 10.53
C THR A 157 0.29 -31.39 11.47
N GLN A 158 -0.91 -30.83 11.72
CA GLN A 158 -1.94 -31.48 12.54
C GLN A 158 -2.44 -32.79 11.92
N ARG A 159 -2.71 -32.81 10.60
CA ARG A 159 -3.12 -34.03 9.89
C ARG A 159 -2.06 -35.13 9.97
N VAL A 160 -0.78 -34.77 9.81
CA VAL A 160 0.33 -35.72 9.96
C VAL A 160 0.43 -36.25 11.39
N ALA A 161 0.29 -35.38 12.40
CA ALA A 161 0.30 -35.80 13.80
C ALA A 161 -0.84 -36.76 14.13
N LEU A 162 -2.06 -36.46 13.70
CA LEU A 162 -3.23 -37.33 13.86
C LEU A 162 -3.03 -38.68 13.17
N SER A 163 -2.51 -38.68 11.93
CA SER A 163 -2.20 -39.92 11.20
C SER A 163 -1.18 -40.79 11.94
N ARG A 164 -0.11 -40.19 12.49
CA ARG A 164 0.88 -40.91 13.30
C ARG A 164 0.26 -41.48 14.58
N GLN A 165 -0.60 -40.73 15.24
CA GLN A 165 -1.31 -41.19 16.43
C GLN A 165 -2.24 -42.37 16.12
N GLN A 166 -2.99 -42.30 15.02
CA GLN A 166 -3.84 -43.39 14.54
C GLN A 166 -3.01 -44.67 14.31
N HIS A 167 -1.90 -44.55 13.57
CA HIS A 167 -1.01 -45.67 13.28
C HIS A 167 -0.42 -46.30 14.55
N ALA A 168 0.00 -45.49 15.53
CA ALA A 168 0.50 -45.99 16.81
C ALA A 168 -0.58 -46.75 17.62
N SER A 169 -1.83 -46.25 17.59
CA SER A 169 -2.98 -46.95 18.18
C SER A 169 -3.22 -48.29 17.49
N ASP A 170 -3.19 -48.35 16.17
CA ASP A 170 -3.44 -49.57 15.40
C ASP A 170 -2.37 -50.64 15.66
N ILE A 171 -1.10 -50.25 15.73
CA ILE A 171 0.00 -51.15 16.16
C ILE A 171 -0.27 -51.71 17.55
N SER A 172 -0.70 -50.86 18.50
CA SER A 172 -0.97 -51.28 19.87
C SER A 172 -2.13 -52.26 19.95
N ARG A 173 -3.19 -52.06 19.15
CA ARG A 173 -4.32 -52.99 19.05
C ARG A 173 -3.88 -54.32 18.43
N ALA A 174 -3.09 -54.29 17.36
CA ALA A 174 -2.56 -55.49 16.72
C ALA A 174 -1.68 -56.31 17.68
N LYS A 175 -0.84 -55.64 18.49
CA LYS A 175 -0.02 -56.29 19.51
C LYS A 175 -0.87 -57.04 20.54
N ARG A 176 -1.93 -56.41 21.08
CA ARG A 176 -2.85 -57.05 22.03
C ARG A 176 -3.54 -58.27 21.42
N GLN A 177 -4.02 -58.18 20.18
CA GLN A 177 -4.64 -59.31 19.50
C GLN A 177 -3.67 -60.49 19.32
N ALA A 178 -2.39 -60.22 19.02
CA ALA A 178 -1.36 -61.24 18.92
C ALA A 178 -1.08 -61.90 20.28
N GLU A 179 -0.99 -61.11 21.35
CA GLU A 179 -0.82 -61.59 22.73
C GLU A 179 -2.02 -62.44 23.18
N ASP A 180 -3.25 -61.99 22.92
CA ASP A 180 -4.48 -62.72 23.24
C ASP A 180 -4.53 -64.07 22.51
N LYS A 181 -4.15 -64.10 21.23
CA LYS A 181 -4.04 -65.35 20.46
C LYS A 181 -3.01 -66.30 21.08
N HIS A 182 -1.86 -65.78 21.49
CA HIS A 182 -0.82 -66.57 22.15
C HIS A 182 -1.31 -67.13 23.51
N GLN A 183 -1.99 -66.32 24.32
CA GLN A 183 -2.58 -66.77 25.58
C GLN A 183 -3.61 -67.89 25.36
N ARG A 184 -4.48 -67.76 24.35
CA ARG A 184 -5.45 -68.81 23.98
C ARG A 184 -4.76 -70.12 23.61
N LEU A 185 -3.72 -70.07 22.79
CA LEU A 185 -2.94 -71.25 22.42
C LEU A 185 -2.29 -71.90 23.65
N LYS A 186 -1.67 -71.11 24.53
CA LYS A 186 -1.06 -71.58 25.77
C LYS A 186 -2.06 -72.30 26.68
N VAL A 187 -3.28 -71.77 26.81
CA VAL A 187 -4.36 -72.41 27.58
C VAL A 187 -4.81 -73.71 26.95
N MET A 188 -4.96 -73.76 25.62
CA MET A 188 -5.30 -75.01 24.92
C MET A 188 -4.23 -76.08 25.08
N ASP A 189 -2.94 -75.73 25.01
CA ASP A 189 -1.84 -76.67 25.21
C ASP A 189 -1.78 -77.18 26.66
N ALA A 190 -2.01 -76.30 27.64
CA ALA A 190 -2.11 -76.71 29.04
C ALA A 190 -3.26 -77.70 29.26
N ARG A 191 -4.42 -77.45 28.62
CA ARG A 191 -5.57 -78.36 28.67
C ARG A 191 -5.31 -79.70 27.99
N ARG A 192 -4.52 -79.75 26.91
CA ARG A 192 -4.14 -80.99 26.22
C ARG A 192 -3.19 -81.87 27.05
N LYS A 193 -2.38 -81.27 27.93
CA LYS A 193 -1.43 -81.98 28.80
C LYS A 193 -2.04 -82.54 30.08
N GLN A 194 -3.24 -82.08 30.47
CA GLN A 194 -4.03 -82.62 31.57
C GLN A 194 -4.82 -83.83 31.09
#